data_AF-A0A1F2U7I8-F1
#
_entry.id   AF-A0A1F2U7I8-F1
#
_cell.length_a   1.000
_cell.length_b   1.000
_cell.length_c   1.000
_cell.angle_alpha   90.00
_cell.angle_beta   90.00
_cell.angle_gamma   90.00
#
_symmetry.space_group_name_H-M   'P 1'
#
loop_
_entity.id
_entity.type
_entity.pdbx_description
1 polymer ?
#
loop_
_entity_poly.entity_id
_entity_poly.type
_entity_poly.pdbx_seq_one_letter_code
_entity_poly.pdbx_strand_id
1 'polypeptide(L)'
;MIEILFVGLTLLYLWFGSKVDQWETIGALGFKLEAPQGFLAHARVYHLIRIAVLLGAAACLLGMQAVPWYIGAAALCVAWFATTWIGQWMAFATYRRIWLEAAADPESTPQRKSFAESEANRSYAELVERVMQAHQRVAR
;
A
#
# COMPACT_ATOMS: atom_id res chain seq x y z
N MET A 1 7.97 -22.04 -19.19
CA MET A 1 8.67 -21.88 -17.87
C MET A 1 8.79 -20.41 -17.52
N ILE A 2 9.22 -19.56 -18.46
CA ILE A 2 9.31 -18.11 -18.29
C ILE A 2 7.94 -17.49 -17.98
N GLU A 3 6.86 -18.06 -18.51
CA GLU A 3 5.48 -17.62 -18.23
C GLU A 3 5.10 -17.81 -16.76
N ILE A 4 5.49 -18.94 -16.17
CA ILE A 4 5.25 -19.23 -14.75
C ILE A 4 6.06 -18.26 -13.89
N LEU A 5 7.31 -18.00 -14.27
CA LEU A 5 8.16 -17.03 -13.60
C LEU A 5 7.58 -15.61 -13.68
N PHE A 6 7.09 -15.20 -14.85
CA PHE A 6 6.42 -13.92 -15.05
C PHE A 6 5.21 -13.75 -14.13
N VAL A 7 4.33 -14.76 -14.08
CA VAL A 7 3.16 -14.74 -13.19
C VAL A 7 3.59 -14.69 -11.73
N GLY A 8 4.56 -15.51 -11.33
CA GLY A 8 5.08 -15.53 -9.97
C GLY A 8 5.67 -14.17 -9.53
N LEU A 9 6.50 -13.56 -10.38
CA LEU A 9 7.08 -12.23 -10.12
C LEU A 9 6.01 -11.13 -10.10
N THR A 10 5.01 -11.21 -10.97
CA THR A 10 3.90 -10.23 -10.99
C THR A 10 3.06 -10.32 -9.71
N LEU A 11 2.76 -11.53 -9.24
CA LEU A 11 2.05 -11.73 -7.97
C LEU A 11 2.89 -11.29 -6.78
N LEU A 12 4.20 -11.59 -6.79
CA LEU A 12 5.13 -11.14 -5.77
C LEU A 12 5.21 -9.61 -5.73
N TYR A 13 5.29 -8.95 -6.90
CA TYR A 13 5.24 -7.51 -7.02
C TYR A 13 3.94 -6.94 -6.47
N LEU A 14 2.80 -7.55 -6.81
CA LEU A 14 1.49 -7.10 -6.35
C LEU A 14 1.37 -7.18 -4.82
N TRP A 15 1.77 -8.32 -4.25
CA TRP A 15 1.72 -8.55 -2.80
C TRP A 15 2.70 -7.65 -2.04
N PHE A 16 3.97 -7.61 -2.46
CA PHE A 16 4.98 -6.81 -1.78
C PHE A 16 4.76 -5.30 -2.00
N GLY A 17 4.41 -4.88 -3.22
CA GLY A 17 4.13 -3.50 -3.57
C GLY A 17 2.92 -2.94 -2.82
N SER A 18 1.83 -3.71 -2.72
CA SER A 18 0.66 -3.28 -1.91
C SER A 18 0.98 -3.15 -0.42
N LYS A 19 1.89 -3.98 0.12
CA LYS A 19 2.37 -3.83 1.51
C LYS A 19 3.20 -2.58 1.72
N VAL A 20 4.10 -2.26 0.80
CA VAL A 20 4.87 -1.01 0.85
C VAL A 20 3.94 0.20 0.79
N ASP A 21 2.99 0.22 -0.16
CA ASP A 21 2.01 1.31 -0.29
C ASP A 21 1.09 1.41 0.94
N GLN A 22 0.74 0.27 1.56
CA GLN A 22 0.00 0.23 2.82
C GLN A 22 0.78 0.94 3.94
N TRP A 23 2.06 0.59 4.12
CA TRP A 23 2.90 1.15 5.18
C TRP A 23 3.18 2.64 5.00
N GLU A 24 3.36 3.08 3.76
CA GLU A 24 3.52 4.50 3.44
C GLU A 24 2.22 5.26 3.76
N THR A 25 1.07 4.75 3.33
CA THR A 25 -0.24 5.40 3.53
C THR A 25 -0.62 5.48 5.01
N ILE A 26 -0.45 4.40 5.78
CA ILE A 26 -0.76 4.41 7.22
C ILE A 26 0.20 5.32 8.01
N GLY A 27 1.47 5.37 7.60
CA GLY A 27 2.46 6.30 8.13
C GLY A 27 2.12 7.77 7.84
N ALA A 28 1.60 8.07 6.64
CA ALA A 28 1.12 9.39 6.26
C ALA A 28 -0.11 9.84 7.08
N LEU A 29 -0.96 8.90 7.47
CA LEU A 29 -2.09 9.13 8.38
C LEU A 29 -1.69 9.31 9.85
N GLY A 30 -0.39 9.25 10.17
CA GLY A 30 0.14 9.49 11.51
C GLY A 30 0.44 8.22 12.31
N PHE A 31 0.10 7.04 11.79
CA PHE A 31 0.27 5.75 12.46
C PHE A 31 1.56 5.06 12.01
N LYS A 32 2.70 5.75 12.11
CA LYS A 32 4.01 5.22 11.67
C LYS A 32 4.42 3.95 12.42
N LEU A 33 3.99 3.78 13.66
CA LEU A 33 4.32 2.62 14.50
C LEU A 33 3.69 1.30 14.02
N GLU A 34 2.66 1.37 13.16
CA GLU A 34 2.02 0.20 12.56
C GLU A 34 2.84 -0.39 11.40
N ALA A 35 3.83 0.36 10.89
CA ALA A 35 4.76 -0.14 9.88
C ALA A 35 5.91 -0.92 10.55
N PRO A 36 6.41 -2.00 9.91
CA PRO A 36 7.53 -2.76 10.45
C PRO A 36 8.77 -1.89 10.59
N GLN A 37 9.52 -2.08 11.68
CA GLN A 37 10.70 -1.26 12.00
C GLN A 37 11.74 -1.23 10.88
N GLY A 38 11.91 -2.35 10.16
CA GLY A 38 12.80 -2.41 8.99
C GLY A 38 12.40 -1.46 7.87
N PHE A 39 11.09 -1.28 7.63
CA PHE A 39 10.59 -0.32 6.66
C PHE A 39 10.82 1.12 7.14
N LEU A 40 10.59 1.41 8.41
CA LEU A 40 10.83 2.74 8.98
C LEU A 40 12.31 3.13 8.91
N ALA A 41 13.22 2.18 9.18
CA ALA A 41 14.66 2.42 9.12
C ALA A 41 15.18 2.58 7.69
N HIS A 42 14.63 1.81 6.74
CA HIS A 42 15.19 1.67 5.39
C HIS A 42 14.14 1.71 4.28
N ALA A 43 13.18 2.63 4.32
CA ALA A 43 12.07 2.72 3.36
C ALA A 43 12.53 2.66 1.89
N ARG A 44 13.62 3.36 1.55
CA ARG A 44 14.22 3.37 0.20
C ARG A 44 14.57 1.97 -0.30
N VAL A 45 15.05 1.08 0.56
CA VAL A 45 15.42 -0.30 0.18
C VAL A 45 14.18 -1.07 -0.23
N TYR A 46 13.05 -0.90 0.45
CA TYR A 46 11.80 -1.56 0.11
C TYR A 46 11.25 -1.07 -1.24
N HIS A 47 11.35 0.22 -1.54
CA HIS A 47 11.01 0.75 -2.87
C HIS A 47 11.94 0.20 -3.95
N LEU A 48 13.25 0.10 -3.69
CA LEU A 48 14.21 -0.49 -4.63
C LEU A 48 13.90 -1.97 -4.90
N ILE A 49 13.58 -2.75 -3.87
CA ILE A 49 13.17 -4.15 -4.02
C ILE A 49 11.90 -4.24 -4.87
N ARG A 50 10.88 -3.42 -4.59
CA ARG A 50 9.65 -3.36 -5.40
C ARG A 50 9.96 -3.10 -6.88
N ILE A 51 10.81 -2.10 -7.17
CA ILE A 51 11.21 -1.76 -8.54
C ILE A 51 11.99 -2.93 -9.18
N ALA A 52 12.92 -3.54 -8.44
CA ALA A 52 13.70 -4.67 -8.96
C ALA A 52 12.82 -5.87 -9.33
N VAL A 53 11.83 -6.21 -8.50
CA VAL A 53 10.88 -7.28 -8.80
C VAL A 53 10.07 -6.97 -10.06
N LEU A 54 9.61 -5.72 -10.21
CA LEU A 54 8.90 -5.30 -11.41
C LEU A 54 9.77 -5.38 -12.66
N LEU A 55 11.01 -4.88 -12.61
CA LEU A 55 11.94 -4.95 -13.72
C LEU A 55 12.26 -6.40 -14.09
N GLY A 56 12.37 -7.28 -13.10
CA GLY A 56 12.50 -8.72 -13.32
C GLY A 56 11.27 -9.31 -14.04
N ALA A 57 10.06 -8.93 -13.64
CA ALA A 57 8.84 -9.35 -14.32
C ALA A 57 8.78 -8.79 -15.76
N ALA A 58 9.16 -7.53 -15.98
CA ALA A 58 9.22 -6.91 -17.30
C ALA A 58 10.25 -7.60 -18.21
N ALA A 59 11.41 -8.00 -17.69
CA ALA A 59 12.42 -8.73 -18.44
C ALA A 59 11.90 -10.10 -18.92
N CYS A 60 11.02 -10.75 -18.15
CA CYS A 60 10.41 -12.01 -18.55
C CYS A 60 9.55 -11.88 -19.82
N LEU A 61 8.98 -10.70 -20.10
CA LEU A 61 8.17 -10.46 -21.30
C LEU A 61 8.95 -10.74 -22.60
N LEU A 62 10.27 -10.52 -22.61
CA LEU A 62 11.11 -10.75 -23.79
C LEU A 62 11.29 -12.24 -24.12
N GLY A 63 11.05 -13.12 -23.15
CA GLY A 63 11.22 -14.57 -23.30
C GLY A 63 9.91 -15.35 -23.34
N MET A 64 8.74 -14.68 -23.27
CA MET A 64 7.45 -15.36 -23.35
C MET A 64 7.16 -15.78 -24.79
N GLN A 65 6.78 -17.04 -24.99
CA GLN A 65 6.44 -17.56 -26.32
C GLN A 65 4.94 -17.84 -26.46
N ALA A 66 4.28 -18.25 -25.37
CA ALA A 66 2.86 -18.61 -25.39
C ALA A 66 1.92 -17.39 -25.37
N VAL A 67 2.36 -16.27 -24.79
CA VAL A 67 1.55 -15.07 -24.62
C VAL A 67 2.25 -13.91 -25.33
N PRO A 68 1.55 -13.15 -26.18
CA PRO A 68 2.12 -11.95 -26.80
C PRO A 68 2.57 -10.94 -25.74
N TRP A 69 3.77 -10.39 -25.93
CA TRP A 69 4.42 -9.48 -24.96
C TRP A 69 3.54 -8.28 -24.56
N TYR A 70 2.70 -7.77 -25.46
CA TYR A 70 1.80 -6.64 -25.19
C TYR A 70 0.69 -6.98 -24.19
N ILE A 71 0.23 -8.23 -24.15
CA ILE A 71 -0.76 -8.68 -23.16
C ILE A 71 -0.10 -8.74 -21.77
N GLY A 72 1.13 -9.27 -21.70
CA GLY A 72 1.90 -9.27 -20.45
C GLY A 72 2.24 -7.85 -19.97
N ALA A 73 2.57 -6.94 -20.88
CA ALA A 73 2.78 -5.52 -20.56
C ALA A 73 1.50 -4.88 -19.99
N ALA A 74 0.33 -5.13 -20.60
CA ALA A 74 -0.94 -4.64 -20.08
C ALA A 74 -1.22 -5.19 -18.66
N ALA A 75 -0.96 -6.48 -18.41
CA ALA A 75 -1.10 -7.07 -17.09
C ALA A 75 -0.17 -6.43 -16.05
N LEU A 76 1.08 -6.12 -16.41
CA LEU A 76 2.01 -5.41 -15.54
C LEU A 76 1.56 -3.98 -15.24
N CYS A 77 1.04 -3.25 -16.23
CA CYS A 77 0.46 -1.93 -16.00
C CYS A 77 -0.71 -2.00 -15.01
N VAL A 78 -1.62 -2.95 -15.19
CA VAL A 78 -2.73 -3.16 -14.25
C VAL A 78 -2.21 -3.50 -12.86
N ALA A 79 -1.23 -4.40 -12.74
CA ALA A 79 -0.62 -4.75 -11.46
C ALA A 79 0.04 -3.53 -10.80
N TRP A 80 0.72 -2.67 -11.57
CA TRP A 80 1.30 -1.42 -11.08
C TRP A 80 0.23 -0.54 -10.44
N PHE A 81 -0.87 -0.24 -11.13
CA PHE A 81 -1.94 0.58 -10.56
C PHE A 81 -2.67 -0.11 -9.39
N ALA A 82 -2.87 -1.42 -9.49
CA ALA A 82 -3.53 -2.19 -8.44
C ALA A 82 -2.76 -2.16 -7.12
N THR A 83 -1.42 -2.11 -7.14
CA THR A 83 -0.63 -2.01 -5.88
C THR A 83 -1.01 -0.80 -5.05
N THR A 84 -1.13 0.39 -5.66
CA THR A 84 -1.50 1.62 -4.96
C THR A 84 -2.90 1.53 -4.37
N TRP A 85 -3.87 1.07 -5.17
CA TRP A 85 -5.26 0.96 -4.71
C TRP A 85 -5.37 -0.04 -3.55
N ILE A 86 -4.82 -1.24 -3.71
CA ILE A 86 -4.87 -2.29 -2.68
C ILE A 86 -4.18 -1.80 -1.40
N GLY A 87 -3.01 -1.18 -1.53
CA GLY A 87 -2.27 -0.63 -0.39
C GLY A 87 -3.06 0.42 0.38
N GLN A 88 -3.66 1.38 -0.32
CA GLN A 88 -4.50 2.42 0.30
C GLN A 88 -5.72 1.82 0.99
N TRP A 89 -6.41 0.90 0.33
CA TRP A 89 -7.59 0.25 0.89
C TRP A 89 -7.26 -0.51 2.20
N MET A 90 -6.15 -1.24 2.21
CA MET A 90 -5.65 -1.93 3.41
C MET A 90 -5.22 -0.94 4.51
N ALA A 91 -4.59 0.18 4.15
CA ALA A 91 -4.21 1.21 5.11
C ALA A 91 -5.44 1.86 5.75
N PHE A 92 -6.47 2.19 4.97
CA PHE A 92 -7.70 2.75 5.52
C PHE A 92 -8.48 1.76 6.39
N ALA A 93 -8.49 0.48 6.02
CA ALA A 93 -9.05 -0.55 6.89
C ALA A 93 -8.30 -0.63 8.24
N THR A 94 -6.97 -0.54 8.20
CA THR A 94 -6.13 -0.52 9.41
C THR A 94 -6.39 0.74 10.24
N TYR A 95 -6.46 1.91 9.60
CA TYR A 95 -6.79 3.19 10.23
C TYR A 95 -8.12 3.14 10.98
N ARG A 96 -9.18 2.65 10.31
CA ARG A 96 -10.51 2.53 10.93
C ARG A 96 -10.50 1.56 12.10
N ARG A 97 -9.77 0.45 11.98
CA ARG A 97 -9.62 -0.52 13.07
C ARG A 97 -8.99 0.13 14.30
N ILE A 98 -7.91 0.88 14.16
CA ILE A 98 -7.22 1.55 15.28
C ILE A 98 -8.16 2.53 16.00
N TRP A 99 -8.95 3.31 15.24
CA TRP A 99 -9.91 4.23 15.85
C TRP A 99 -11.10 3.52 16.51
N LEU A 100 -11.58 2.41 15.94
CA LEU A 100 -12.61 1.59 16.57
C LEU A 100 -12.10 0.96 17.88
N GLU A 101 -10.86 0.47 17.89
CA GLU A 101 -10.21 -0.04 19.10
C GLU A 101 -10.07 1.07 20.17
N ALA A 102 -9.69 2.29 19.77
CA ALA A 102 -9.63 3.44 20.67
C ALA A 102 -11.01 3.88 21.21
N ALA A 103 -12.08 3.73 20.43
CA ALA A 103 -13.45 4.02 20.88
C ALA A 103 -14.00 2.96 21.85
N ALA A 104 -13.62 1.70 21.63
CA ALA A 104 -14.02 0.57 22.47
C ALA A 104 -13.28 0.51 23.81
N ASP A 105 -12.20 1.27 23.97
CA ASP A 105 -11.43 1.33 25.21
C ASP A 105 -12.32 1.79 26.40
N PRO A 106 -12.51 0.94 27.43
CA PRO A 106 -13.35 1.27 28.58
C PRO A 106 -12.80 2.44 29.42
N GLU A 107 -11.50 2.72 29.35
CA GLU A 107 -10.85 3.80 30.09
C GLU A 107 -10.91 5.15 29.38
N SER A 108 -11.38 5.17 28.12
CA SER A 108 -11.43 6.40 27.34
C SER A 108 -12.57 7.34 27.78
N THR A 109 -12.25 8.63 27.91
CA THR A 109 -13.21 9.69 28.23
C THR A 109 -14.32 9.76 27.17
N PRO A 110 -15.57 10.13 27.50
CA PRO A 110 -16.66 10.28 26.53
C PRO A 110 -16.32 11.14 25.31
N GLN A 111 -15.53 12.21 25.49
CA GLN A 111 -15.01 13.04 24.39
C GLN A 111 -14.03 12.32 23.47
N ARG A 112 -13.21 11.40 24.02
CA ARG A 112 -12.28 10.60 23.20
C ARG A 112 -13.03 9.54 22.41
N LYS A 113 -14.08 8.94 22.98
CA LYS A 113 -14.94 7.97 22.29
C LYS A 113 -15.64 8.61 21.09
N SER A 114 -16.30 9.75 21.29
CA SER A 114 -17.00 10.44 20.19
C SER A 114 -16.03 10.93 19.10
N PHE A 115 -14.83 11.39 19.48
CA PHE A 115 -13.79 11.73 18.52
C PHE A 115 -13.31 10.52 17.72
N ALA A 116 -13.03 9.41 18.40
CA ALA A 116 -12.59 8.17 17.76
C ALA A 116 -13.64 7.58 16.80
N GLU A 117 -14.91 7.59 17.19
CA GLU A 117 -16.02 7.19 16.31
C GLU A 117 -16.15 8.10 15.09
N SER A 118 -15.97 9.42 15.26
CA SER A 118 -16.00 10.38 14.15
C SER A 118 -14.85 10.15 13.16
N GLU A 119 -13.64 9.83 13.67
CA GLU A 119 -12.47 9.53 12.84
C GLU A 119 -12.62 8.16 12.14
N ALA A 120 -13.20 7.15 12.79
CA ALA A 120 -13.48 5.84 12.19
C ALA A 120 -14.51 5.93 11.04
N ASN A 121 -15.49 6.82 11.16
CA ASN A 121 -16.55 7.00 10.18
C ASN A 121 -16.19 7.94 9.01
N ARG A 122 -14.96 8.46 8.95
CA ARG A 122 -14.53 9.32 7.84
C ARG A 122 -14.70 8.65 6.48
N SER A 123 -15.15 9.46 5.52
CA SER A 123 -15.31 9.04 4.14
C SER A 123 -13.95 8.69 3.51
N TYR A 124 -13.96 7.80 2.51
CA TYR A 124 -12.75 7.44 1.77
C TYR A 124 -12.10 8.68 1.12
N ALA A 125 -12.91 9.60 0.61
CA ALA A 125 -12.44 10.83 -0.04
C ALA A 125 -11.62 11.72 0.92
N GLU A 126 -12.07 11.89 2.16
CA GLU A 126 -11.33 12.67 3.16
C GLU A 126 -10.00 12.03 3.55
N LEU A 127 -9.96 10.70 3.64
CA LEU A 127 -8.72 9.98 3.97
C LEU A 127 -7.69 10.12 2.85
N VAL A 128 -8.13 10.04 1.58
CA VAL A 128 -7.27 10.30 0.42
C VAL A 128 -6.75 11.74 0.44
N GLU A 129 -7.60 12.73 0.74
CA GLU A 129 -7.18 14.13 0.82
C GLU A 129 -6.10 14.34 1.89
N ARG A 130 -6.26 13.73 3.08
CA ARG A 130 -5.26 13.82 4.15
C ARG A 130 -3.91 13.22 3.76
N VAL A 131 -3.91 12.06 3.10
CA VAL A 131 -2.68 11.43 2.60
C VAL A 131 -2.01 12.33 1.56
N MET A 132 -2.80 12.92 0.65
CA MET A 132 -2.28 13.84 -0.36
C MET A 132 -1.66 15.10 0.26
N GLN A 133 -2.31 15.69 1.26
CA GLN A 133 -1.77 16.83 2.01
C GLN A 133 -0.49 16.46 2.78
N ALA A 134 -0.43 15.27 3.38
CA ALA A 134 0.75 14.79 4.08
C ALA A 134 1.96 14.66 3.12
N HIS A 135 1.75 14.12 1.92
CA HIS A 135 2.80 14.02 0.90
C HIS A 135 3.29 15.40 0.42
N GLN A 136 2.39 16.38 0.26
CA GLN A 136 2.78 17.75 -0.10
C GLN A 136 3.62 18.46 0.96
N ARG A 137 3.42 18.15 2.24
CA ARG A 137 4.20 18.74 3.35
C ARG A 137 5.62 18.18 3.44
N VAL A 138 5.83 16.93 3.05
CA VAL A 138 7.15 16.28 3.05
C VAL A 138 7.99 16.69 1.83
N ALA A 139 7.36 17.18 0.77
CA ALA A 139 8.03 17.63 -0.46
C ALA A 139 8.53 19.09 -0.43
N ARG A 140 8.26 19.85 0.65
CA ARG A 140 8.81 21.19 0.89
C ARG A 140 9.99 21.11 1.86
#